data_AF-A0A1I5WHE6-F1
#
_entry.id   AF-A0A1I5WHE6-F1
#
_cell.length_a   1.000
_cell.length_b   1.000
_cell.length_c   1.000
_cell.angle_alpha   90.00
_cell.angle_beta   90.00
_cell.angle_gamma   90.00
#
_symmetry.space_group_name_H-M   'P 1'
#
loop_
_entity.id
_entity.type
_entity.pdbx_description
1 polymer ?
#
loop_
_entity_poly.entity_id
_entity_poly.type
_entity_poly.pdbx_seq_one_letter_code
_entity_poly.pdbx_strand_id
1 'polypeptide(L)'
;MKLMNERPYSAPEAAARKLIELAKDIEAVQDGRIHIEKINAPFLSKTGCKASGAEFDVGICYAVERGWLDLHESGTFVKLLAAGDGLLRPN
;
A
#
# COMPACT_ATOMS: atom_id res chain seq x y z
N MET A 1 4.96 -18.01 -25.80
CA MET A 1 5.77 -17.84 -24.58
C MET A 1 4.84 -17.42 -23.46
N LYS A 2 4.71 -18.22 -22.39
CA LYS A 2 4.01 -17.80 -21.18
C LYS A 2 4.95 -16.84 -20.46
N LEU A 3 4.61 -15.55 -20.37
CA LEU A 3 5.32 -14.64 -19.46
C LEU A 3 5.27 -15.29 -18.08
N MET A 4 6.43 -15.73 -17.59
CA MET A 4 6.60 -16.12 -16.20
C MET A 4 6.28 -14.89 -15.39
N ASN A 5 5.06 -14.88 -14.85
CA ASN A 5 4.48 -13.91 -13.93
C ASN A 5 5.55 -13.07 -13.22
N GLU A 6 5.96 -11.96 -13.84
CA GLU A 6 6.84 -10.97 -13.22
C GLU A 6 6.18 -10.65 -11.88
N ARG A 7 6.90 -10.82 -10.77
CA ARG A 7 6.33 -10.53 -9.45
C ARG A 7 5.82 -9.09 -9.48
N PRO A 8 4.49 -8.87 -9.44
CA PRO A 8 3.91 -7.59 -9.85
C PRO A 8 4.30 -6.44 -8.92
N TYR A 9 4.86 -6.75 -7.76
CA TYR A 9 5.23 -5.80 -6.72
C TYR A 9 6.74 -5.80 -6.40
N SER A 10 7.58 -6.39 -7.26
CA SER A 10 9.03 -6.32 -7.07
C SER A 10 9.61 -4.93 -7.32
N ALA A 11 8.89 -4.05 -8.03
CA ALA A 11 9.19 -2.63 -8.08
C ALA A 11 8.56 -1.92 -6.85
N PRO A 12 9.33 -1.19 -6.02
CA PRO A 12 8.80 -0.50 -4.84
C PRO A 12 7.64 0.45 -5.14
N GLU A 13 7.70 1.16 -6.27
CA GLU A 13 6.61 2.04 -6.71
C GLU A 13 5.32 1.25 -7.04
N ALA A 14 5.44 0.08 -7.65
CA ALA A 14 4.28 -0.76 -7.97
C ALA A 14 3.64 -1.33 -6.70
N ALA A 15 4.46 -1.76 -5.74
CA ALA A 15 3.99 -2.15 -4.41
C ALA A 15 3.28 -0.98 -3.72
N ALA A 16 3.92 0.19 -3.65
CA ALA A 16 3.37 1.40 -3.03
C ALA A 16 2.02 1.81 -3.63
N ARG A 17 1.90 1.88 -4.96
CA ARG A 17 0.63 2.21 -5.62
C ARG A 17 -0.49 1.25 -5.26
N LYS A 18 -0.19 -0.05 -5.17
CA LYS A 18 -1.18 -1.04 -4.76
C LYS A 18 -1.59 -0.88 -3.30
N LEU A 19 -0.65 -0.54 -2.42
CA LEU A 19 -0.96 -0.22 -1.01
C LEU A 19 -1.86 1.01 -0.89
N ILE A 20 -1.64 2.04 -1.72
CA ILE A 20 -2.54 3.20 -1.79
C ILE A 20 -3.94 2.79 -2.26
N GLU A 21 -4.04 1.96 -3.29
CA GLU A 21 -5.34 1.46 -3.77
C GLU A 21 -6.11 0.73 -2.67
N LEU A 22 -5.43 -0.15 -1.94
CA LEU A 22 -6.02 -0.86 -0.80
C LEU A 22 -6.40 0.10 0.34
N ALA A 23 -5.57 1.10 0.64
CA ALA A 23 -5.83 2.10 1.67
C ALA A 23 -7.08 2.95 1.37
N LYS A 24 -7.36 3.25 0.10
CA LYS A 24 -8.53 4.04 -0.32
C LYS A 24 -9.87 3.35 -0.08
N ASP A 25 -9.89 2.02 -0.11
CA ASP A 25 -11.10 1.24 0.13
C ASP A 25 -11.41 1.06 1.63
N ILE A 26 -10.45 1.42 2.50
CA ILE A 26 -10.58 1.23 3.95
C ILE A 26 -11.11 2.52 4.59
N GLU A 27 -12.25 2.40 5.27
CA GLU A 27 -12.75 3.48 6.12
C GLU A 27 -11.73 3.75 7.25
N ALA A 28 -11.22 4.98 7.26
CA ALA A 28 -10.33 5.45 8.30
C ALA A 28 -11.09 5.62 9.62
N VAL A 29 -10.42 5.28 10.72
CA VAL A 29 -10.90 5.60 12.06
C VAL A 29 -10.60 7.08 12.38
N GLN A 30 -10.75 7.47 13.65
CA GLN A 30 -10.49 8.84 14.10
C GLN A 30 -9.16 9.41 13.57
N ASP A 31 -9.18 10.70 13.20
CA ASP A 31 -8.00 11.44 12.74
C ASP A 31 -7.37 10.90 11.43
N GLY A 32 -8.18 10.21 10.61
CA GLY A 32 -7.77 9.69 9.30
C GLY A 32 -6.86 8.47 9.36
N ARG A 33 -6.79 7.81 10.52
CA ARG A 33 -5.90 6.66 10.75
C ARG A 33 -6.49 5.38 10.17
N ILE A 34 -5.65 4.59 9.53
CA ILE A 34 -5.97 3.28 8.97
C ILE A 34 -5.08 2.26 9.68
N HIS A 35 -5.68 1.20 10.24
CA HIS A 35 -4.89 0.09 10.78
C HIS A 35 -4.08 -0.56 9.66
N ILE A 36 -2.76 -0.61 9.81
CA ILE A 36 -1.86 -1.10 8.76
C ILE A 36 -2.17 -2.56 8.36
N GLU A 37 -2.66 -3.36 9.30
CA GLU A 37 -3.07 -4.75 9.07
C GLU A 37 -4.18 -4.86 8.01
N LYS A 38 -5.09 -3.88 7.95
CA LYS A 38 -6.18 -3.88 6.95
C LYS A 38 -5.66 -3.73 5.52
N ILE A 39 -4.48 -3.14 5.34
CA ILE A 39 -3.79 -3.04 4.04
C ILE A 39 -2.88 -4.26 3.84
N ASN A 40 -2.16 -4.68 4.88
CA ASN A 40 -1.23 -5.81 4.87
C ASN A 40 -1.94 -7.14 4.51
N ALA A 41 -3.08 -7.41 5.14
CA ALA A 41 -3.82 -8.65 4.95
C ALA A 41 -4.22 -8.93 3.49
N PRO A 42 -4.92 -8.02 2.76
CA PRO A 42 -5.23 -8.23 1.34
C PRO A 42 -4.01 -8.19 0.42
N PHE A 43 -2.93 -7.49 0.81
CA PHE A 43 -1.68 -7.46 0.04
C PHE A 43 -0.94 -8.81 0.08
N LEU A 44 -0.83 -9.44 1.25
CA LEU A 44 -0.16 -10.73 1.41
C LEU A 44 -1.06 -11.94 1.13
N SER A 45 -2.38 -11.76 1.12
CA SER A 45 -3.32 -12.87 0.96
C SER A 45 -3.11 -13.65 -0.34
N LYS A 46 -3.22 -15.00 -0.23
CA LYS A 46 -3.20 -15.92 -1.38
C LYS A 46 -4.39 -15.75 -2.32
N THR A 47 -5.48 -15.15 -1.86
CA THR A 47 -6.67 -14.82 -2.69
C THR A 47 -6.71 -13.35 -3.08
N GLY A 48 -5.83 -12.52 -2.52
CA GLY A 48 -5.64 -11.12 -2.86
C GLY A 48 -4.45 -10.92 -3.79
N CYS A 49 -3.51 -10.07 -3.38
CA CYS A 49 -2.40 -9.67 -4.25
C CYS A 49 -1.27 -10.70 -4.35
N LYS A 50 -1.21 -11.69 -3.45
CA LYS A 50 -0.13 -12.72 -3.40
C LYS A 50 1.28 -12.11 -3.32
N ALA A 51 1.42 -10.93 -2.71
CA ALA A 51 2.71 -10.30 -2.52
C ALA A 51 3.47 -10.88 -1.31
N SER A 52 4.74 -10.52 -1.20
CA SER A 52 5.63 -10.94 -0.11
C SER A 52 5.73 -9.86 0.97
N GLY A 53 6.11 -10.27 2.20
CA GLY A 53 6.40 -9.31 3.28
C GLY A 53 7.48 -8.28 2.88
N ALA A 54 8.54 -8.72 2.21
CA ALA A 54 9.57 -7.82 1.70
C ALA A 54 9.03 -6.80 0.68
N GLU A 55 8.06 -7.19 -0.16
CA GLU A 55 7.41 -6.27 -1.12
C GLU A 55 6.51 -5.26 -0.40
N PHE A 56 5.89 -5.68 0.71
CA PHE A 56 5.12 -4.80 1.58
C PHE A 56 6.03 -3.75 2.25
N ASP A 57 7.13 -4.18 2.85
CA ASP A 57 8.09 -3.29 3.53
C ASP A 57 8.66 -2.22 2.58
N VAL A 58 9.17 -2.62 1.40
CA VAL A 58 9.70 -1.65 0.43
C VAL A 58 8.61 -0.75 -0.15
N GLY A 59 7.38 -1.25 -0.28
CA GLY A 59 6.23 -0.46 -0.73
C GLY A 59 5.80 0.59 0.29
N ILE A 60 5.74 0.24 1.59
CA ILE A 60 5.45 1.20 2.67
C ILE A 60 6.54 2.26 2.74
N CYS A 61 7.81 1.85 2.74
CA CYS A 61 8.94 2.77 2.78
C CYS A 61 8.86 3.78 1.63
N TYR A 62 8.66 3.28 0.40
CA TYR A 62 8.52 4.11 -0.78
C TYR A 62 7.33 5.07 -0.70
N ALA A 63 6.17 4.61 -0.22
CA ALA A 63 4.98 5.45 -0.07
C ALA A 63 5.19 6.57 0.96
N VAL A 64 5.91 6.29 2.05
CA VAL A 64 6.26 7.30 3.07
C VAL A 64 7.26 8.31 2.53
N GLU A 65 8.34 7.85 1.87
CA GLU A 65 9.35 8.73 1.26
C GLU A 65 8.75 9.68 0.20
N ARG A 66 7.71 9.24 -0.51
CA ARG A 66 6.99 10.05 -1.51
C ARG A 66 5.88 10.92 -0.93
N GLY A 67 5.63 10.87 0.39
CA GLY A 67 4.55 11.60 1.05
C GLY A 67 3.16 11.14 0.62
N TRP A 68 3.00 9.86 0.26
CA TRP A 68 1.70 9.26 -0.09
C TRP A 68 1.02 8.65 1.14
N LEU A 69 1.81 8.11 2.06
CA LEU A 69 1.38 7.66 3.37
C LEU A 69 2.17 8.37 4.46
N ASP A 70 1.53 8.59 5.60
CA ASP A 70 2.20 8.88 6.86
C ASP A 70 2.15 7.61 7.71
N LEU A 71 3.31 7.10 8.16
CA LEU A 71 3.39 5.94 9.05
C LEU A 71 3.53 6.43 10.49
N HIS A 72 2.56 6.08 11.33
CA HIS A 72 2.59 6.42 12.74
C HIS A 72 3.77 5.75 13.44
N GLU A 73 4.38 6.41 14.42
CA GLU A 73 5.58 5.93 15.15
C GLU A 73 5.41 4.53 15.76
N SER A 74 4.17 4.16 16.12
CA SER A 74 3.84 2.86 16.69
C SER A 74 3.87 1.72 15.66
N GLY A 75 3.98 2.04 14.37
CA GLY A 75 3.86 1.09 13.26
C GLY A 75 2.47 0.49 13.07
N THR A 76 1.49 0.85 13.90
CA THR A 76 0.15 0.25 13.90
C THR A 76 -0.79 0.92 12.89
N PHE A 77 -0.54 2.19 12.60
CA PHE A 77 -1.43 3.02 11.80
C PHE A 77 -0.66 3.67 10.65
N VAL A 78 -1.35 3.82 9.53
CA VAL A 78 -0.97 4.73 8.45
C VAL A 78 -2.08 5.75 8.22
N LYS A 79 -1.75 6.89 7.63
CA LYS A 79 -2.74 7.83 7.09
C LYS A 79 -2.53 8.00 5.59
N LEU A 80 -3.62 7.99 4.83
CA LEU A 80 -3.58 8.33 3.41
C LEU A 80 -3.44 9.85 3.27
N LEU A 81 -2.38 10.30 2.60
CA LEU A 81 -2.12 11.71 2.36
C LEU A 81 -2.74 12.16 1.02
N ALA A 82 -2.98 13.47 0.87
CA ALA A 82 -3.60 14.03 -0.32
C ALA A 82 -2.84 13.69 -1.62
N ALA A 83 -1.51 13.65 -1.57
CA ALA A 83 -0.69 13.25 -2.71
C ALA A 83 -0.91 11.78 -3.10
N GLY A 84 -1.15 10.90 -2.11
CA GLY A 84 -1.50 9.50 -2.35
C GLY A 84 -2.91 9.34 -2.93
N ASP A 85 -3.92 10.05 -2.39
CA ASP A 85 -5.30 9.99 -2.91
C ASP A 85 -5.37 10.39 -4.40
N GLY A 86 -4.58 11.39 -4.78
CA GLY A 86 -4.52 11.91 -6.14
C GLY A 86 -3.91 10.97 -7.18
N LEU A 87 -3.16 9.93 -6.78
CA LEU A 87 -2.49 9.01 -7.73
C LEU A 87 -3.44 8.17 -8.55
N LEU A 88 -4.66 7.94 -8.05
CA LEU A 88 -5.62 6.99 -8.62
C LEU A 88 -6.82 7.71 -9.25
N ARG A 89 -6.78 9.04 -9.38
CA ARG A 89 -7.77 9.80 -10.11
C ARG A 89 -7.45 9.71 -11.61
N PRO A 90 -8.39 9.33 -12.48
CA PRO A 90 -8.20 9.50 -13.92
C PRO A 90 -8.09 11.00 -14.24
N ASN A 91 -7.12 11.38 -15.08
CA ASN A 91 -6.99 12.73 -15.63
C ASN A 91 -8.23 13.11 -16.45
#